data_AF-A0A8T0GVJ8-F1
#
_entry.id   AF-A0A8T0GVJ8-F1
#
_cell.length_a   1.000
_cell.length_b   1.000
_cell.length_c   1.000
_cell.angle_alpha   90.00
_cell.angle_beta   90.00
_cell.angle_gamma   90.00
#
_symmetry.space_group_name_H-M   'P 1'
#
loop_
_entity.id
_entity.type
_entity.pdbx_description
1 polymer ?
#
loop_
_entity_poly.entity_id
_entity_poly.type
_entity_poly.pdbx_seq_one_letter_code
_entity_poly.pdbx_strand_id
1 'polypeptide(L)'
;MFCCCQSSMMASIDLDTFFEGFGLRPETVRKIKETGFTATTLISNIDELPSLLEAINRHHQLTLAEEWGIKGAAKKWLRGEGSPSKRRRVETPPHWQAFVQSAAKHYKEWEDSAMKNGKNGKTDAEKDSAMKFLTVSGDPFVNFSKGYLLGIRECYRDLKKILEDSKAGDCFVVLGTSGIGKSCYSVFWVCHLVANKEKVVWKLHSKFNLLDFSGEAAKFDGQLGEYDPKIQEVFRDGDAWLILDGGQKGSIDCDCHILVPCSDSQQNYTEFSKLQRVTKLYLPVWEEEEISQFLDAFEKHRTEYQHMCVPSKKEAIENYAVLGGVARHVLCSSNTGARLTELREALSKIDVAYCLKMLKNDFDALSNTRDVLVHMTCGPNTVGPHGKYGTRQFKFASSEVKSQVIAAFDRRWNIS
;
A
#
# COMPACT_ATOMS: atom_id res chain seq x y z
N MET A 1 -8.85 -45.49 15.65
CA MET A 1 -7.43 -45.93 15.65
C MET A 1 -6.58 -44.88 14.94
N PHE A 2 -6.51 -43.66 15.50
CA PHE A 2 -5.63 -42.57 15.08
C PHE A 2 -5.06 -41.94 16.37
N CYS A 3 -4.21 -42.68 17.06
CA CYS A 3 -3.53 -42.20 18.27
C CYS A 3 -2.25 -43.02 18.45
N CYS A 4 -1.17 -42.60 17.78
CA CYS A 4 0.21 -43.03 18.08
C CYS A 4 1.28 -42.19 17.38
N CYS A 5 0.98 -41.47 16.28
CA CYS A 5 2.02 -40.74 15.53
C CYS A 5 2.29 -39.29 15.98
N GLN A 6 1.48 -38.67 16.84
CA GLN A 6 1.73 -37.28 17.29
C GLN A 6 2.73 -37.18 18.45
N SER A 7 2.85 -38.20 19.30
CA SER A 7 3.73 -38.15 20.47
C SER A 7 5.22 -38.24 20.13
N SER A 8 5.57 -38.76 18.95
CA SER A 8 6.96 -38.92 18.50
C SER A 8 7.57 -37.64 17.90
N MET A 9 6.75 -36.78 17.26
CA MET A 9 7.24 -35.55 16.61
C MET A 9 7.38 -34.33 17.54
N MET A 10 6.78 -34.35 18.73
CA MET A 10 6.79 -33.19 19.64
C MET A 10 8.00 -33.14 20.59
N ALA A 11 8.83 -34.19 20.63
CA ALA A 11 9.93 -34.31 21.59
C ALA A 11 11.16 -33.39 21.33
N SER A 12 11.11 -32.46 20.36
CA SER A 12 12.28 -31.65 19.96
C SER A 12 12.03 -30.16 19.71
N ILE A 13 10.85 -29.62 20.06
CA ILE A 13 10.59 -28.18 19.86
C ILE A 13 11.31 -27.39 20.95
N ASP A 14 12.35 -26.65 20.56
CA ASP A 14 13.02 -25.71 21.45
C ASP A 14 12.11 -24.53 21.83
N LEU A 15 12.25 -24.04 23.06
CA LEU A 15 11.40 -22.98 23.59
C LEU A 15 11.56 -21.64 22.85
N ASP A 16 12.71 -21.37 22.23
CA ASP A 16 12.88 -20.16 21.43
C ASP A 16 11.98 -20.19 20.19
N THR A 17 11.85 -21.37 19.56
CA THR A 17 10.92 -21.58 18.44
C THR A 17 9.47 -21.60 18.90
N PHE A 18 9.19 -22.11 20.10
CA PHE A 18 7.85 -22.16 20.67
C PHE A 18 7.26 -20.76 20.89
N PHE A 19 8.09 -19.81 21.37
CA PHE A 19 7.70 -18.45 21.74
C PHE A 19 7.90 -17.40 20.63
N GLU A 20 8.38 -17.81 19.45
CA GLU A 20 8.62 -16.92 18.32
C GLU A 20 7.36 -16.10 17.95
N GLY A 21 7.50 -14.77 17.93
CA GLY A 21 6.42 -13.84 17.61
C GLY A 21 5.47 -13.50 18.77
N PHE A 22 5.73 -13.97 19.99
CA PHE A 22 4.92 -13.67 21.18
C PHE A 22 5.53 -12.61 22.11
N GLY A 23 6.63 -11.97 21.69
CA GLY A 23 7.19 -10.82 22.39
C GLY A 23 7.77 -11.14 23.78
N LEU A 24 8.18 -12.39 24.03
CA LEU A 24 8.91 -12.74 25.24
C LEU A 24 10.35 -12.22 25.14
N ARG A 25 10.86 -11.69 26.26
CA ARG A 25 12.26 -11.30 26.33
C ARG A 25 13.17 -12.54 26.39
N PRO A 26 14.37 -12.52 25.79
CA PRO A 26 15.27 -13.68 25.78
C PRO A 26 15.60 -14.21 27.18
N GLU A 27 15.75 -13.34 28.17
CA GLU A 27 15.99 -13.71 29.56
C GLU A 27 14.82 -14.48 30.19
N THR A 28 13.59 -14.16 29.78
CA THR A 28 12.38 -14.83 30.23
C THR A 28 12.31 -16.23 29.66
N VAL A 29 12.62 -16.40 28.38
CA VAL A 29 12.69 -17.72 27.74
C VAL A 29 13.78 -18.58 28.39
N ARG A 30 14.96 -18.01 28.67
CA ARG A 30 16.04 -18.71 29.37
C ARG A 30 15.63 -19.15 30.77
N LYS A 31 14.95 -18.31 31.54
CA LYS A 31 14.49 -18.68 32.89
C LYS A 31 13.42 -19.76 32.88
N ILE A 32 12.53 -19.75 31.89
CA ILE A 32 11.56 -20.83 31.68
C ILE A 32 12.30 -22.16 31.41
N LYS A 33 13.37 -22.14 30.59
CA LYS A 33 14.27 -23.29 30.38
C LYS A 33 14.91 -23.76 31.68
N GLU A 34 15.45 -22.84 32.49
CA GLU A 34 16.11 -23.13 33.77
C GLU A 34 15.15 -23.74 34.82
N THR A 35 13.86 -23.37 34.79
CA THR A 35 12.81 -23.97 35.64
C THR A 35 12.37 -25.36 35.18
N GLY A 36 12.95 -25.91 34.11
CA GLY A 36 12.66 -27.25 33.61
C GLY A 36 11.38 -27.35 32.76
N PHE A 37 10.76 -26.23 32.42
CA PHE A 37 9.62 -26.23 31.50
C PHE A 37 10.09 -26.45 30.07
N THR A 38 9.33 -27.25 29.33
CA THR A 38 9.53 -27.49 27.90
C THR A 38 8.30 -27.03 27.12
N ALA A 39 8.43 -26.89 25.79
CA ALA A 39 7.28 -26.62 24.93
C ALA A 39 6.17 -27.66 25.15
N THR A 40 6.55 -28.93 25.28
CA THR A 40 5.65 -30.04 25.60
C THR A 40 4.96 -29.84 26.94
N THR A 41 5.70 -29.46 27.99
CA THR A 41 5.12 -29.21 29.32
C THR A 41 4.05 -28.12 29.29
N LEU A 42 4.27 -27.04 28.52
CA LEU A 42 3.32 -25.93 28.40
C LEU A 42 2.08 -26.27 27.57
N ILE A 43 2.24 -27.09 26.52
CA ILE A 43 1.12 -27.53 25.66
C ILE A 43 0.26 -28.56 26.39
N SER A 44 0.88 -29.56 27.03
CA SER A 44 0.19 -30.68 27.68
C SER A 44 -0.59 -30.27 28.94
N ASN A 45 -0.28 -29.12 29.53
CA ASN A 45 -0.89 -28.63 30.76
C ASN A 45 -1.56 -27.26 30.57
N ILE A 46 -2.12 -27.00 29.37
CA ILE A 46 -2.73 -25.70 29.05
C ILE A 46 -3.90 -25.34 29.98
N ASP A 47 -4.63 -26.34 30.48
CA ASP A 47 -5.73 -26.15 31.42
C ASP A 47 -5.21 -25.77 32.83
N GLU A 48 -3.95 -26.08 33.12
CA GLU A 48 -3.24 -25.71 34.36
C GLU A 48 -2.25 -24.53 34.14
N LEU A 49 -2.33 -23.87 32.99
CA LEU A 49 -1.44 -22.76 32.62
C LEU A 49 -1.45 -21.59 33.63
N PRO A 50 -2.57 -21.25 34.30
CA PRO A 50 -2.55 -20.28 35.39
C PRO A 50 -1.61 -20.67 36.54
N SER A 51 -1.65 -21.93 36.97
CA SER A 51 -0.80 -22.47 38.04
C SER A 51 0.68 -22.53 37.62
N LEU A 52 0.93 -22.85 36.34
CA LEU A 52 2.27 -22.85 35.75
C LEU A 52 2.86 -21.45 35.65
N LEU A 53 2.05 -20.46 35.22
CA LEU A 53 2.47 -19.07 35.18
C LEU A 53 2.75 -18.53 36.58
N GLU A 54 1.97 -18.92 37.58
CA GLU A 54 2.24 -18.57 38.97
C GLU A 54 3.56 -19.18 39.48
N ALA A 55 3.89 -20.40 39.06
CA ALA A 55 5.18 -21.02 39.38
C ALA A 55 6.35 -20.29 38.69
N ILE A 56 6.21 -19.93 37.41
CA ILE A 56 7.23 -19.13 36.69
C ILE A 56 7.37 -17.76 37.34
N ASN A 57 6.26 -17.10 37.70
CA ASN A 57 6.23 -15.77 38.29
C ASN A 57 6.93 -15.72 39.66
N ARG A 58 6.89 -16.82 40.42
CA ARG A 58 7.64 -16.97 41.69
C ARG A 58 9.16 -16.95 41.51
N HIS A 59 9.66 -17.43 40.38
CA HIS A 59 11.10 -17.45 40.07
C HIS A 59 11.54 -16.28 39.18
N HIS A 60 10.60 -15.66 38.47
CA HIS A 60 10.84 -14.54 37.58
C HIS A 60 9.57 -13.72 37.41
N GLN A 61 9.57 -12.46 37.89
CA GLN A 61 8.45 -11.56 37.67
C GLN A 61 8.18 -11.36 36.18
N LEU A 62 7.06 -11.93 35.72
CA LEU A 62 6.56 -11.77 34.36
C LEU A 62 5.80 -10.46 34.26
N THR A 63 5.97 -9.77 33.14
CA THR A 63 5.06 -8.69 32.76
C THR A 63 3.73 -9.29 32.27
N LEU A 64 2.65 -8.50 32.33
CA LEU A 64 1.37 -8.90 31.75
C LEU A 64 1.53 -9.32 30.27
N ALA A 65 2.32 -8.56 29.48
CA ALA A 65 2.57 -8.88 28.08
C ALA A 65 3.20 -10.26 27.89
N GLU A 66 4.12 -10.67 28.76
CA GLU A 66 4.77 -11.98 28.72
C GLU A 66 3.83 -13.11 29.12
N GLU A 67 2.98 -12.90 30.14
CA GLU A 67 1.94 -13.86 30.48
C GLU A 67 0.96 -14.09 29.32
N TRP A 68 0.54 -13.01 28.65
CA TRP A 68 -0.29 -13.09 27.46
C TRP A 68 0.45 -13.76 26.29
N GLY A 69 1.75 -13.50 26.13
CA GLY A 69 2.61 -14.15 25.15
C GLY A 69 2.69 -15.66 25.35
N ILE A 70 2.90 -16.12 26.59
CA ILE A 70 2.96 -17.55 26.94
C ILE A 70 1.61 -18.23 26.69
N LYS A 71 0.50 -17.61 27.11
CA LYS A 71 -0.87 -18.09 26.83
C LYS A 71 -1.15 -18.16 25.33
N GLY A 72 -0.72 -17.14 24.59
CA GLY A 72 -0.85 -17.07 23.14
C GLY A 72 -0.10 -18.19 22.44
N ALA A 73 1.15 -18.45 22.84
CA ALA A 73 1.99 -19.51 22.29
C ALA A 73 1.37 -20.89 22.51
N ALA A 74 1.02 -21.24 23.76
CA ALA A 74 0.39 -22.52 24.08
C ALA A 74 -0.89 -22.75 23.25
N LYS A 75 -1.74 -21.72 23.12
CA LYS A 75 -3.00 -21.80 22.36
C LYS A 75 -2.80 -21.87 20.84
N LYS A 76 -1.74 -21.27 20.29
CA LYS A 76 -1.36 -21.39 18.86
C LYS A 76 -0.91 -22.82 18.54
N TRP A 77 -0.07 -23.40 19.39
CA TRP A 77 0.44 -24.75 19.20
C TRP A 77 -0.64 -25.82 19.40
N LEU A 78 -1.58 -25.63 20.34
CA LEU A 78 -2.74 -26.51 20.52
C LEU A 78 -3.66 -26.56 19.28
N ARG A 79 -3.82 -25.43 18.58
CA ARG A 79 -4.57 -25.35 17.32
C ARG A 79 -3.83 -25.99 16.12
N GLY A 80 -2.64 -26.53 16.36
CA GLY A 80 -1.77 -27.10 15.33
C GLY A 80 -1.18 -26.04 14.40
N GLU A 81 -1.23 -24.75 14.75
CA GLU A 81 -0.70 -23.64 13.95
C GLU A 81 0.81 -23.45 14.14
N GLY A 82 1.42 -24.16 15.10
CA GLY A 82 2.87 -24.16 15.34
C GLY A 82 3.63 -25.33 14.72
N SER A 83 2.96 -26.39 14.25
CA SER A 83 3.65 -27.60 13.80
C SER A 83 4.59 -27.33 12.60
N PRO A 84 5.84 -27.83 12.62
CA PRO A 84 6.77 -27.69 11.48
C PRO A 84 6.20 -28.23 10.17
N SER A 85 5.35 -29.26 10.22
CA SER A 85 4.66 -29.81 9.04
C SER A 85 3.57 -28.91 8.47
N LYS A 86 3.16 -27.87 9.20
CA LYS A 86 2.27 -26.79 8.76
C LYS A 86 3.00 -25.47 8.53
N ARG A 87 4.34 -25.42 8.57
CA ARG A 87 5.10 -24.49 7.71
C ARG A 87 4.88 -24.96 6.27
N ARG A 88 3.66 -24.80 5.76
CA ARG A 88 3.42 -24.78 4.33
C ARG A 88 4.40 -23.74 3.83
N ARG A 89 5.38 -24.15 3.02
CA ARG A 89 5.78 -23.33 1.86
C ARG A 89 4.45 -22.81 1.35
N VAL A 90 4.17 -21.52 1.58
CA VAL A 90 3.00 -20.89 0.96
C VAL A 90 3.33 -21.05 -0.50
N GLU A 91 2.69 -22.03 -1.16
CA GLU A 91 2.80 -22.17 -2.60
C GLU A 91 2.56 -20.79 -3.16
N THR A 92 3.52 -20.29 -3.94
CA THR A 92 3.47 -18.97 -4.53
C THR A 92 2.07 -18.78 -5.09
N PRO A 93 1.28 -17.80 -4.60
CA PRO A 93 -0.05 -17.61 -5.13
C PRO A 93 0.09 -17.42 -6.64
N PRO A 94 -0.60 -18.21 -7.49
CA PRO A 94 -0.31 -18.26 -8.92
C PRO A 94 -0.36 -16.89 -9.61
N HIS A 95 -1.13 -15.95 -9.07
CA HIS A 95 -1.21 -14.57 -9.54
C HIS A 95 0.09 -13.77 -9.33
N TRP A 96 0.82 -13.94 -8.22
CA TRP A 96 2.08 -13.25 -7.99
C TRP A 96 3.17 -13.73 -8.95
N GLN A 97 3.21 -15.05 -9.20
CA GLN A 97 4.16 -15.58 -10.17
C GLN A 97 3.85 -15.08 -11.60
N ALA A 98 2.57 -15.06 -11.98
CA ALA A 98 2.14 -14.53 -13.28
C ALA A 98 2.46 -13.03 -13.43
N PHE A 99 2.26 -12.24 -12.37
CA PHE A 99 2.65 -10.83 -12.33
C PHE A 99 4.14 -10.67 -12.57
N VAL A 100 4.97 -11.32 -11.74
CA VAL A 100 6.43 -11.26 -11.78
C VAL A 100 6.99 -11.68 -13.15
N GLN A 101 6.46 -12.76 -13.74
CA GLN A 101 6.92 -13.27 -15.03
C GLN A 101 6.54 -12.40 -16.23
N SER A 102 5.42 -11.68 -16.15
CA SER A 102 4.92 -10.85 -17.25
C SER A 102 5.29 -9.37 -17.14
N ALA A 103 5.53 -8.87 -15.92
CA ALA A 103 5.80 -7.46 -15.65
C ALA A 103 6.98 -6.91 -16.47
N ALA A 104 8.12 -7.61 -16.50
CA ALA A 104 9.29 -7.19 -17.28
C ALA A 104 8.96 -7.04 -18.77
N LYS A 105 8.27 -8.05 -19.33
CA LYS A 105 7.92 -8.12 -20.75
C LYS A 105 6.95 -7.00 -21.11
N HIS A 106 5.83 -6.90 -20.38
CA HIS A 106 4.80 -5.91 -20.67
C HIS A 106 5.32 -4.48 -20.46
N TYR A 107 6.20 -4.27 -19.49
CA TYR A 107 6.84 -2.97 -19.29
C TYR A 107 7.70 -2.58 -20.49
N LYS A 108 8.57 -3.48 -20.97
CA LYS A 108 9.42 -3.21 -22.16
C LYS A 108 8.60 -2.99 -23.43
N GLU A 109 7.57 -3.80 -23.65
CA GLU A 109 6.65 -3.61 -24.79
C GLU A 109 5.94 -2.26 -24.73
N TRP A 110 5.50 -1.85 -23.54
CA TRP A 110 4.92 -0.53 -23.31
C TRP A 110 5.94 0.59 -23.53
N GLU A 111 7.16 0.46 -23.01
CA GLU A 111 8.23 1.47 -23.12
C GLU A 111 8.69 1.65 -24.57
N ASP A 112 8.88 0.56 -25.31
CA ASP A 112 9.20 0.59 -26.74
C ASP A 112 8.09 1.27 -27.55
N SER A 113 6.83 0.98 -27.22
CA SER A 113 5.67 1.63 -27.82
C SER A 113 5.62 3.12 -27.46
N ALA A 114 6.00 3.49 -26.23
CA ALA A 114 6.11 4.88 -25.81
C ALA A 114 7.20 5.63 -26.60
N MET A 115 8.37 5.01 -26.79
CA MET A 115 9.54 5.61 -27.43
C MET A 115 9.43 5.73 -28.96
N LYS A 116 8.74 4.80 -29.64
CA LYS A 116 8.58 4.82 -31.12
C LYS A 116 7.78 6.01 -31.63
N ASN A 117 6.94 6.63 -30.81
CA ASN A 117 6.18 7.81 -31.20
C ASN A 117 7.03 9.10 -31.23
N GLY A 118 8.11 9.16 -30.45
CA GLY A 118 8.96 10.37 -30.36
C GLY A 118 9.95 10.58 -31.51
N LYS A 119 10.00 9.67 -32.51
CA LYS A 119 11.03 9.70 -33.58
C LYS A 119 10.51 9.93 -35.01
N ASN A 120 9.18 10.01 -35.21
CA ASN A 120 8.62 10.20 -36.55
C ASN A 120 8.03 11.61 -36.68
N GLY A 121 8.81 12.53 -37.26
CA GLY A 121 8.44 13.93 -37.52
C GLY A 121 7.20 14.09 -38.41
N LYS A 122 6.01 13.94 -37.81
CA LYS A 122 4.72 14.40 -38.34
C LYS A 122 4.09 15.30 -37.28
N THR A 123 3.55 16.42 -37.74
CA THR A 123 2.98 17.55 -36.98
C THR A 123 2.24 17.15 -35.70
N ASP A 124 2.58 17.87 -34.63
CA ASP A 124 2.43 17.51 -33.20
C ASP A 124 1.00 17.45 -32.61
N ALA A 125 -0.06 17.59 -33.40
CA ALA A 125 -1.41 17.79 -32.85
C ALA A 125 -2.31 16.53 -32.84
N GLU A 126 -2.06 15.52 -33.68
CA GLU A 126 -3.06 14.43 -33.90
C GLU A 126 -2.57 13.00 -33.62
N LYS A 127 -1.29 12.79 -33.28
CA LYS A 127 -0.74 11.42 -33.17
C LYS A 127 -0.35 10.94 -31.77
N ASP A 128 -0.41 11.77 -30.75
CA ASP A 128 0.21 11.45 -29.45
C ASP A 128 -0.66 11.68 -28.19
N SER A 129 -1.97 11.89 -28.33
CA SER A 129 -2.84 12.19 -27.17
C SER A 129 -3.50 10.98 -26.51
N ALA A 130 -3.42 9.78 -27.09
CA ALA A 130 -4.09 8.61 -26.54
C ALA A 130 -3.30 8.03 -25.36
N MET A 131 -3.94 7.95 -24.18
CA MET A 131 -3.35 7.33 -23.01
C MET A 131 -2.94 5.87 -23.31
N LYS A 132 -1.71 5.51 -22.90
CA LYS A 132 -1.18 4.15 -23.07
C LYS A 132 -1.43 3.33 -21.81
N PHE A 133 -1.79 2.06 -22.02
CA PHE A 133 -1.98 1.10 -20.95
C PHE A 133 -0.78 0.17 -20.82
N LEU A 134 -0.37 -0.07 -19.58
CA LEU A 134 0.47 -1.20 -19.21
C LEU A 134 -0.44 -2.37 -18.83
N THR A 135 -0.30 -3.50 -19.52
CA THR A 135 -1.03 -4.72 -19.16
C THR A 135 -0.36 -5.37 -17.96
N VAL A 136 -1.14 -5.69 -16.94
CA VAL A 136 -0.63 -6.36 -15.74
C VAL A 136 -1.35 -7.70 -15.59
N SER A 137 -0.60 -8.80 -15.68
CA SER A 137 -1.18 -10.15 -15.53
C SER A 137 -1.33 -10.49 -14.05
N GLY A 138 -2.57 -10.65 -13.60
CA GLY A 138 -2.88 -10.83 -12.18
C GLY A 138 -2.94 -9.51 -11.42
N ASP A 139 -3.79 -9.45 -10.41
CA ASP A 139 -3.91 -8.27 -9.56
C ASP A 139 -3.13 -8.42 -8.26
N PRO A 140 -2.08 -7.61 -8.03
CA PRO A 140 -1.34 -7.63 -6.79
C PRO A 140 -2.18 -7.13 -5.60
N PHE A 141 -3.30 -6.41 -5.81
CA PHE A 141 -4.04 -5.72 -4.74
C PHE A 141 -5.18 -6.52 -4.12
N VAL A 142 -6.04 -7.16 -4.93
CA VAL A 142 -7.36 -7.66 -4.49
C VAL A 142 -7.59 -9.11 -4.91
N ASN A 143 -6.60 -9.79 -5.50
CA ASN A 143 -6.68 -11.21 -5.89
C ASN A 143 -7.58 -11.45 -7.12
N PHE A 144 -7.53 -10.59 -8.14
CA PHE A 144 -8.11 -10.91 -9.44
C PHE A 144 -7.24 -11.96 -10.14
N SER A 145 -7.87 -13.11 -10.47
CA SER A 145 -7.34 -14.10 -11.41
C SER A 145 -7.27 -13.58 -12.85
N LYS A 146 -7.78 -12.36 -13.10
CA LYS A 146 -7.81 -11.69 -14.40
C LYS A 146 -6.86 -10.49 -14.37
N GLY A 147 -6.15 -10.25 -15.47
CA GLY A 147 -5.27 -9.09 -15.60
C GLY A 147 -6.04 -7.77 -15.59
N TYR A 148 -5.31 -6.65 -15.50
CA TYR A 148 -5.88 -5.31 -15.58
C TYR A 148 -5.02 -4.40 -16.46
N LEU A 149 -5.64 -3.32 -16.95
CA LEU A 149 -4.98 -2.29 -17.73
C LEU A 149 -4.66 -1.10 -16.85
N LEU A 150 -3.38 -0.81 -16.68
CA LEU A 150 -2.91 0.34 -15.92
C LEU A 150 -2.68 1.53 -16.86
N GLY A 151 -3.55 2.55 -16.77
CA GLY A 151 -3.38 3.80 -17.52
C GLY A 151 -2.16 4.58 -17.03
N ILE A 152 -1.17 4.79 -17.90
CA ILE A 152 0.06 5.49 -17.51
C ILE A 152 -0.08 6.99 -17.67
N ARG A 153 -0.24 7.65 -16.53
CA ARG A 153 -0.36 9.10 -16.38
C ARG A 153 0.95 9.81 -16.68
N GLU A 154 0.88 11.09 -17.07
CA GLU A 154 2.07 11.94 -17.19
C GLU A 154 2.84 12.03 -15.88
N CYS A 155 2.12 12.21 -14.76
CA CYS A 155 2.74 12.30 -13.44
C CYS A 155 3.49 11.03 -13.04
N TYR A 156 3.09 9.84 -13.51
CA TYR A 156 3.85 8.63 -13.24
C TYR A 156 5.20 8.64 -13.95
N ARG A 157 5.23 9.12 -15.19
CA ARG A 157 6.47 9.26 -15.97
C ARG A 157 7.41 10.31 -15.38
N ASP A 158 6.87 11.40 -14.86
CA ASP A 158 7.70 12.45 -14.27
C ASP A 158 8.23 12.06 -12.89
N LEU A 159 7.41 11.44 -12.04
CA LEU A 159 7.90 10.90 -10.77
C LEU A 159 8.94 9.79 -10.98
N LYS A 160 8.79 8.95 -12.01
CA LYS A 160 9.81 7.95 -12.39
C LYS A 160 11.19 8.59 -12.56
N LYS A 161 11.30 9.68 -13.32
CA LYS A 161 12.58 10.39 -13.53
C LYS A 161 13.18 10.86 -12.21
N ILE A 162 12.36 11.39 -11.30
CA ILE A 162 12.80 11.83 -9.97
C ILE A 162 13.36 10.66 -9.16
N LEU A 163 12.73 9.49 -9.22
CA LEU A 163 13.18 8.30 -8.50
C LEU A 163 14.43 7.67 -9.14
N GLU A 164 14.58 7.74 -10.47
CA GLU A 164 15.78 7.25 -11.18
C GLU A 164 17.04 8.05 -10.82
N ASP A 165 16.90 9.34 -10.49
CA ASP A 165 18.01 10.20 -10.05
C ASP A 165 18.33 10.05 -8.54
N SER A 166 17.71 9.09 -7.85
CA SER A 166 17.88 8.90 -6.42
C SER A 166 19.21 8.25 -6.04
N LYS A 167 19.62 8.45 -4.78
CA LYS A 167 20.82 7.85 -4.20
C LYS A 167 20.43 6.84 -3.14
N ALA A 168 21.30 5.85 -2.90
CA ALA A 168 21.12 4.85 -1.85
C ALA A 168 20.66 5.48 -0.53
N GLY A 169 19.63 4.88 0.08
CA GLY A 169 19.00 5.33 1.31
C GLY A 169 18.03 6.52 1.17
N ASP A 170 17.71 6.98 -0.05
CA ASP A 170 16.67 7.99 -0.23
C ASP A 170 15.27 7.42 0.07
N CYS A 171 14.48 8.21 0.80
CA CYS A 171 13.10 7.89 1.12
C CYS A 171 12.14 8.82 0.38
N PHE A 172 11.19 8.24 -0.36
CA PHE A 172 10.16 8.95 -1.10
C PHE A 172 8.79 8.69 -0.48
N VAL A 173 8.11 9.73 -0.03
CA VAL A 173 6.74 9.65 0.47
C VAL A 173 5.80 10.22 -0.59
N VAL A 174 5.04 9.35 -1.25
CA VAL A 174 4.09 9.74 -2.30
C VAL A 174 2.72 9.94 -1.68
N LEU A 175 2.28 11.19 -1.67
CA LEU A 175 1.03 11.66 -1.08
C LEU A 175 0.00 11.96 -2.17
N GLY A 176 -1.27 11.91 -1.82
CA GLY A 176 -2.36 12.18 -2.75
C GLY A 176 -3.70 11.82 -2.15
N THR A 177 -4.79 12.35 -2.72
CA THR A 177 -6.16 12.02 -2.30
C THR A 177 -6.37 10.50 -2.31
N SER A 178 -7.17 9.98 -1.38
CA SER A 178 -7.53 8.56 -1.40
C SER A 178 -8.12 8.18 -2.76
N GLY A 179 -7.77 7.01 -3.27
CA GLY A 179 -8.26 6.55 -4.58
C GLY A 179 -7.68 7.24 -5.82
N ILE A 180 -6.65 8.08 -5.69
CA ILE A 180 -6.08 8.79 -6.86
C ILE A 180 -5.14 7.98 -7.76
N GLY A 181 -4.72 6.79 -7.30
CA GLY A 181 -3.81 5.93 -8.04
C GLY A 181 -2.41 5.79 -7.44
N LYS A 182 -2.20 6.11 -6.15
CA LYS A 182 -0.91 5.87 -5.46
C LYS A 182 -0.44 4.42 -5.58
N SER A 183 -1.31 3.46 -5.27
CA SER A 183 -0.97 2.04 -5.39
C SER A 183 -0.72 1.64 -6.85
N CYS A 184 -1.49 2.20 -7.79
CA CYS A 184 -1.25 2.04 -9.22
C CYS A 184 0.15 2.54 -9.65
N TYR A 185 0.62 3.64 -9.07
CA TYR A 185 1.99 4.12 -9.26
C TYR A 185 3.01 3.14 -8.67
N SER A 186 2.76 2.55 -7.49
CA SER A 186 3.62 1.49 -6.93
C SER A 186 3.81 0.33 -7.91
N VAL A 187 2.73 -0.11 -8.58
CA VAL A 187 2.83 -1.19 -9.59
C VAL A 187 3.68 -0.74 -10.76
N PHE A 188 3.42 0.44 -11.29
CA PHE A 188 4.20 0.99 -12.40
C PHE A 188 5.69 1.02 -12.06
N TRP A 189 6.03 1.46 -10.85
CA TRP A 189 7.40 1.47 -10.36
C TRP A 189 7.98 0.07 -10.20
N VAL A 190 7.23 -0.88 -9.60
CA VAL A 190 7.65 -2.28 -9.51
C VAL A 190 7.94 -2.84 -10.90
N CYS A 191 7.04 -2.67 -11.87
CA CYS A 191 7.26 -3.16 -13.24
C CYS A 191 8.52 -2.58 -13.88
N HIS A 192 8.84 -1.31 -13.61
CA HIS A 192 10.08 -0.68 -14.03
C HIS A 192 11.30 -1.34 -13.37
N LEU A 193 11.30 -1.49 -12.05
CA LEU A 193 12.38 -2.14 -11.29
C LEU A 193 12.61 -3.58 -11.76
N VAL A 194 11.52 -4.32 -11.96
CA VAL A 194 11.52 -5.68 -12.53
C VAL A 194 12.21 -5.71 -13.90
N ALA A 195 11.86 -4.78 -14.79
CA ALA A 195 12.41 -4.73 -16.14
C ALA A 195 13.93 -4.43 -16.16
N ASN A 196 14.42 -3.75 -15.13
CA ASN A 196 15.83 -3.40 -14.90
C ASN A 196 16.58 -4.37 -13.99
N LYS A 197 15.94 -5.46 -13.55
CA LYS A 197 16.54 -6.52 -12.72
C LYS A 197 16.94 -6.07 -11.31
N GLU A 198 16.25 -5.07 -10.78
CA GLU A 198 16.47 -4.55 -9.42
C GLU A 198 15.88 -5.48 -8.35
N LYS A 199 16.48 -5.53 -7.16
CA LYS A 199 15.93 -6.29 -6.01
C LYS A 199 14.85 -5.47 -5.30
N VAL A 200 13.67 -6.06 -5.09
CA VAL A 200 12.51 -5.33 -4.52
C VAL A 200 11.84 -6.11 -3.39
N VAL A 201 11.62 -5.46 -2.26
CA VAL A 201 10.69 -5.92 -1.22
C VAL A 201 9.44 -5.05 -1.29
N TRP A 202 8.30 -5.65 -1.61
CA TRP A 202 7.03 -4.96 -1.64
C TRP A 202 6.16 -5.41 -0.47
N LYS A 203 6.04 -4.55 0.54
CA LYS A 203 5.08 -4.74 1.61
C LYS A 203 3.70 -4.30 1.13
N LEU A 204 2.79 -5.26 1.06
CA LEU A 204 1.39 -5.00 0.79
C LEU A 204 0.57 -5.39 2.02
N HIS A 205 -0.17 -4.43 2.58
CA HIS A 205 -0.87 -4.60 3.85
C HIS A 205 0.07 -5.06 4.98
N SER A 206 -0.11 -6.28 5.50
CA SER A 206 0.65 -6.81 6.64
C SER A 206 1.80 -7.74 6.25
N LYS A 207 2.05 -7.97 4.95
CA LYS A 207 3.00 -8.99 4.49
C LYS A 207 4.06 -8.40 3.57
N PHE A 208 5.31 -8.82 3.75
CA PHE A 208 6.43 -8.47 2.88
C PHE A 208 6.54 -9.50 1.76
N ASN A 209 6.39 -9.05 0.51
CA ASN A 209 6.57 -9.87 -0.67
C ASN A 209 7.98 -9.61 -1.19
N LEU A 210 8.86 -10.61 -1.11
CA LEU A 210 10.20 -10.51 -1.69
C LEU A 210 10.12 -10.85 -3.18
N LEU A 211 10.53 -9.90 -4.00
CA LEU A 211 10.59 -10.03 -5.44
C LEU A 211 12.07 -9.87 -5.86
N ASP A 212 12.71 -10.98 -6.18
CA ASP A 212 14.11 -10.99 -6.60
C ASP A 212 14.20 -11.15 -8.12
N PHE A 213 14.82 -10.16 -8.76
CA PHE A 213 14.98 -10.08 -10.20
C PHE A 213 16.47 -10.08 -10.63
N SER A 214 17.39 -10.29 -9.70
CA SER A 214 18.84 -10.31 -9.97
C SER A 214 19.30 -11.50 -10.83
N GLY A 215 18.49 -12.57 -10.91
CA GLY A 215 18.74 -13.76 -11.71
C GLY A 215 18.20 -13.72 -13.15
N GLU A 216 18.42 -14.80 -13.92
CA GLU A 216 17.90 -14.93 -15.30
C GLU A 216 16.37 -14.96 -15.39
N ALA A 217 15.69 -15.33 -14.30
CA ALA A 217 14.24 -15.34 -14.20
C ALA A 217 13.79 -14.62 -12.92
N ALA A 218 12.82 -13.73 -13.10
CA ALA A 218 12.07 -13.05 -12.06
C ALA A 218 11.39 -14.05 -11.12
N LYS A 219 11.60 -13.94 -9.79
CA LYS A 219 11.05 -14.87 -8.79
C LYS A 219 10.30 -14.14 -7.68
N PHE A 220 9.12 -14.67 -7.36
CA PHE A 220 8.46 -14.39 -6.10
C PHE A 220 8.99 -15.37 -5.05
N ASP A 221 9.70 -14.84 -4.07
CA ASP A 221 10.44 -15.65 -3.08
C ASP A 221 9.64 -15.95 -1.80
N GLY A 222 8.40 -15.47 -1.74
CA GLY A 222 7.45 -15.77 -0.67
C GLY A 222 6.86 -14.53 0.00
N GLN A 223 5.86 -14.78 0.84
CA GLN A 223 5.38 -13.81 1.83
C GLN A 223 6.16 -14.05 3.12
N LEU A 224 7.04 -13.12 3.46
CA LEU A 224 7.99 -13.24 4.57
C LEU A 224 7.62 -12.27 5.70
N GLY A 225 8.13 -12.59 6.89
CA GLY A 225 8.09 -11.69 8.03
C GLY A 225 9.16 -10.61 7.92
N GLU A 226 8.98 -9.49 8.61
CA GLU A 226 9.93 -8.37 8.62
C GLU A 226 11.34 -8.79 9.04
N TYR A 227 11.44 -9.68 10.03
CA TYR A 227 12.71 -10.18 10.56
C TYR A 227 13.28 -11.40 9.81
N ASP A 228 12.68 -11.81 8.69
CA ASP A 228 13.21 -12.90 7.88
C ASP A 228 14.60 -12.51 7.34
N PRO A 229 15.62 -13.38 7.43
CA PRO A 229 16.98 -13.07 6.99
C PRO A 229 17.08 -12.53 5.56
N LYS A 230 16.21 -12.99 4.64
CA LYS A 230 16.19 -12.50 3.25
C LYS A 230 15.68 -11.06 3.15
N ILE A 231 14.67 -10.71 3.96
CA ILE A 231 14.15 -9.35 4.02
C ILE A 231 15.21 -8.42 4.64
N GLN A 232 15.85 -8.88 5.70
CA GLN A 232 16.93 -8.15 6.38
C GLN A 232 18.16 -7.94 5.49
N GLU A 233 18.45 -8.88 4.57
CA GLU A 233 19.47 -8.70 3.53
C GLU A 233 19.12 -7.52 2.61
N VAL A 234 17.87 -7.44 2.14
CA VAL A 234 17.42 -6.34 1.28
C VAL A 234 17.49 -5.01 2.03
N PHE A 235 17.17 -4.97 3.31
CA PHE A 235 17.24 -3.74 4.10
C PHE A 235 18.66 -3.19 4.24
N ARG A 236 19.69 -4.03 4.10
CA ARG A 236 21.11 -3.60 4.12
C ARG A 236 21.68 -3.37 2.71
N ASP A 237 20.89 -3.63 1.68
CA ASP A 237 21.30 -3.46 0.29
C ASP A 237 20.91 -2.05 -0.17
N GLY A 238 21.90 -1.17 -0.27
CA GLY A 238 21.69 0.25 -0.59
C GLY A 238 21.06 0.49 -1.96
N ASP A 239 21.22 -0.45 -2.89
CA ASP A 239 20.69 -0.37 -4.26
C ASP A 239 19.30 -0.99 -4.38
N ALA A 240 18.85 -1.75 -3.37
CA ALA A 240 17.54 -2.38 -3.38
C ALA A 240 16.40 -1.41 -3.09
N TRP A 241 15.17 -1.83 -3.38
CA TRP A 241 13.95 -1.05 -3.15
C TRP A 241 13.02 -1.70 -2.13
N LEU A 242 12.57 -0.90 -1.15
CA LEU A 242 11.51 -1.22 -0.22
C LEU A 242 10.26 -0.38 -0.54
N ILE A 243 9.17 -1.03 -0.92
CA ILE A 243 7.90 -0.37 -1.22
C ILE A 243 6.89 -0.70 -0.11
N LEU A 244 6.36 0.32 0.55
CA LEU A 244 5.45 0.19 1.69
C LEU A 244 4.02 0.63 1.31
N ASP A 245 3.28 -0.24 0.64
CA ASP A 245 1.90 -0.01 0.20
C ASP A 245 0.90 -0.55 1.23
N GLY A 246 0.64 0.29 2.24
CA GLY A 246 -0.23 -0.02 3.37
C GLY A 246 0.38 0.39 4.71
N GLY A 247 -0.33 0.10 5.80
CA GLY A 247 0.10 0.51 7.14
C GLY A 247 1.44 -0.11 7.56
N GLN A 248 2.35 0.74 8.03
CA GLN A 248 3.59 0.39 8.70
C GLN A 248 3.56 0.97 10.12
N LYS A 249 3.95 0.15 11.09
CA LYS A 249 4.09 0.60 12.47
C LYS A 249 5.56 0.99 12.68
N GLY A 250 5.80 2.26 12.98
CA GLY A 250 7.14 2.80 13.20
C GLY A 250 7.96 2.97 11.92
N SER A 251 9.12 3.59 12.06
CA SER A 251 10.13 3.64 11.00
C SER A 251 10.81 2.27 10.84
N ILE A 252 11.23 1.95 9.62
CA ILE A 252 12.13 0.83 9.34
C ILE A 252 13.53 1.43 9.20
N ASP A 253 14.48 0.87 9.94
CA ASP A 253 15.89 1.21 9.78
C ASP A 253 16.47 0.37 8.65
N CYS A 254 16.84 1.02 7.54
CA CYS A 254 17.36 0.37 6.35
C CYS A 254 18.18 1.34 5.48
N ASP A 255 19.15 0.79 4.75
CA ASP A 255 20.02 1.50 3.82
C ASP A 255 19.44 1.56 2.39
N CYS A 256 18.42 0.76 2.10
CA CYS A 256 17.80 0.66 0.79
C CYS A 256 16.93 1.89 0.43
N HIS A 257 16.58 2.02 -0.85
CA HIS A 257 15.62 3.02 -1.30
C HIS A 257 14.22 2.71 -0.76
N ILE A 258 13.52 3.71 -0.23
CA ILE A 258 12.17 3.51 0.34
C ILE A 258 11.14 4.29 -0.48
N LEU A 259 10.08 3.61 -0.93
CA LEU A 259 8.90 4.25 -1.52
C LEU A 259 7.67 3.99 -0.64
N VAL A 260 7.08 5.07 -0.11
CA VAL A 260 5.92 5.01 0.78
C VAL A 260 4.71 5.70 0.13
N PRO A 261 3.88 4.98 -0.63
CA PRO A 261 2.60 5.49 -1.11
C PRO A 261 1.61 5.63 0.07
N CYS A 262 1.29 6.86 0.46
CA CYS A 262 0.49 7.14 1.66
C CYS A 262 -0.69 8.07 1.38
N SER A 263 -1.79 7.86 2.08
CA SER A 263 -2.76 8.95 2.28
C SER A 263 -2.31 9.81 3.46
N ASP A 264 -2.58 11.11 3.38
CA ASP A 264 -2.21 12.11 4.38
C ASP A 264 -2.63 11.79 5.82
N SER A 265 -3.66 10.98 6.00
CA SER A 265 -4.22 10.60 7.31
C SER A 265 -3.58 9.37 7.95
N GLN A 266 -2.54 8.78 7.34
CA GLN A 266 -1.95 7.52 7.84
C GLN A 266 -0.75 7.77 8.75
N GLN A 267 -0.62 6.93 9.79
CA GLN A 267 0.52 6.89 10.72
C GLN A 267 1.88 6.83 10.01
N ASN A 268 1.94 6.19 8.83
CA ASN A 268 3.14 6.16 7.98
C ASN A 268 3.67 7.56 7.64
N TYR A 269 2.80 8.52 7.33
CA TYR A 269 3.25 9.87 7.02
C TYR A 269 4.00 10.49 8.20
N THR A 270 3.46 10.33 9.42
CA THR A 270 4.06 10.88 10.64
C THR A 270 5.40 10.25 10.96
N GLU A 271 5.55 8.94 10.78
CA GLU A 271 6.80 8.24 11.11
C GLU A 271 7.87 8.45 10.03
N PHE A 272 7.53 8.28 8.76
CA PHE A 272 8.50 8.40 7.67
C PHE A 272 8.88 9.86 7.40
N SER A 273 8.03 10.85 7.71
CA SER A 273 8.40 12.27 7.59
C SER A 273 9.50 12.70 8.56
N LYS A 274 9.84 11.90 9.58
CA LYS A 274 10.89 12.21 10.57
C LYS A 274 12.28 11.78 10.11
N LEU A 275 12.40 10.97 9.04
CA LEU A 275 13.70 10.51 8.55
C LEU A 275 14.49 11.67 7.91
N GLN A 276 15.82 11.60 7.95
CA GLN A 276 16.69 12.72 7.52
C GLN A 276 16.71 12.95 6.00
N ARG A 277 16.45 11.92 5.17
CA ARG A 277 16.52 11.99 3.70
C ARG A 277 15.17 11.68 3.04
N VAL A 278 14.17 12.51 3.34
CA VAL A 278 12.80 12.30 2.88
C VAL A 278 12.40 13.32 1.84
N THR A 279 12.02 12.82 0.67
CA THR A 279 11.41 13.61 -0.39
C THR A 279 9.91 13.36 -0.41
N LYS A 280 9.12 14.43 -0.25
CA LYS A 280 7.65 14.37 -0.35
C LYS A 280 7.24 14.68 -1.78
N LEU A 281 6.48 13.79 -2.38
CA LEU A 281 5.98 13.90 -3.74
C LEU A 281 4.45 13.84 -3.72
N TYR A 282 3.79 14.72 -4.46
CA TYR A 282 2.34 14.82 -4.49
C TYR A 282 1.79 14.34 -5.82
N LEU A 283 0.88 13.37 -5.82
CA LEU A 283 0.14 12.99 -7.03
C LEU A 283 -1.02 13.97 -7.25
N PRO A 284 -1.11 14.60 -8.43
CA PRO A 284 -2.22 15.47 -8.76
C PRO A 284 -3.50 14.66 -8.97
N VAL A 285 -4.64 15.33 -8.83
CA VAL A 285 -5.89 14.72 -9.28
C VAL A 285 -5.89 14.50 -10.79
N TRP A 286 -6.83 13.69 -11.26
CA TRP A 286 -7.07 13.57 -12.70
C TRP A 286 -7.75 14.83 -13.21
N GLU A 287 -7.28 15.34 -14.34
CA GLU A 287 -7.98 16.41 -15.05
C GLU A 287 -9.01 15.80 -16.01
N GLU A 288 -9.99 16.59 -16.42
CA GLU A 288 -11.10 16.12 -17.27
C GLU A 288 -10.60 15.55 -18.60
N GLU A 289 -9.61 16.22 -19.20
CA GLU A 289 -8.97 15.78 -20.44
C GLU A 289 -8.25 14.45 -20.25
N GLU A 290 -7.58 14.24 -19.10
CA GLU A 290 -6.89 12.99 -18.76
C GLU A 290 -7.90 11.83 -18.63
N ILE A 291 -9.06 12.09 -18.01
CA ILE A 291 -10.17 11.13 -17.90
C ILE A 291 -10.72 10.80 -19.29
N SER A 292 -10.96 11.81 -20.13
CA SER A 292 -11.44 11.59 -21.50
C SER A 292 -10.46 10.71 -22.30
N GLN A 293 -9.16 11.03 -22.25
CA GLN A 293 -8.13 10.27 -22.96
C GLN A 293 -8.06 8.81 -22.49
N PHE A 294 -8.18 8.58 -21.18
CA PHE A 294 -8.27 7.22 -20.63
C PHE A 294 -9.47 6.47 -21.20
N LEU A 295 -10.65 7.08 -21.19
CA LEU A 295 -11.89 6.43 -21.62
C LEU A 295 -11.90 6.13 -23.12
N ASP A 296 -11.43 7.07 -23.93
CA ASP A 296 -11.28 6.90 -25.38
C ASP A 296 -10.31 5.76 -25.70
N ALA A 297 -9.19 5.67 -24.98
CA ALA A 297 -8.23 4.59 -25.14
C ALA A 297 -8.73 3.24 -24.60
N PHE A 298 -9.55 3.25 -23.53
CA PHE A 298 -10.08 2.05 -22.88
C PHE A 298 -11.22 1.41 -23.67
N GLU A 299 -11.93 2.17 -24.52
CA GLU A 299 -13.14 1.68 -25.20
C GLU A 299 -12.91 0.40 -26.02
N LYS A 300 -11.77 0.32 -26.73
CA LYS A 300 -11.37 -0.89 -27.48
C LYS A 300 -11.11 -2.12 -26.60
N HIS A 301 -10.93 -1.93 -25.29
CA HIS A 301 -10.66 -2.97 -24.30
C HIS A 301 -11.86 -3.28 -23.41
N ARG A 302 -12.97 -2.53 -23.54
CA ARG A 302 -14.12 -2.58 -22.63
C ARG A 302 -14.69 -3.99 -22.45
N THR A 303 -14.81 -4.76 -23.53
CA THR A 303 -15.35 -6.13 -23.50
C THR A 303 -14.41 -7.10 -22.77
N GLU A 304 -13.11 -7.02 -23.02
CA GLU A 304 -12.11 -7.91 -22.42
C GLU A 304 -11.89 -7.60 -20.92
N TYR A 305 -11.97 -6.32 -20.55
CA TYR A 305 -11.70 -5.83 -19.20
C TYR A 305 -12.97 -5.36 -18.45
N GLN A 306 -14.12 -5.96 -18.76
CA GLN A 306 -15.40 -5.59 -18.14
C GLN A 306 -15.39 -5.68 -16.60
N HIS A 307 -14.57 -6.58 -16.03
CA HIS A 307 -14.41 -6.72 -14.57
C HIS A 307 -13.78 -5.51 -13.88
N MET A 308 -13.13 -4.61 -14.63
CA MET A 308 -12.62 -3.35 -14.09
C MET A 308 -13.74 -2.33 -13.78
N CYS A 309 -14.99 -2.60 -14.20
CA CYS A 309 -16.16 -1.78 -13.90
C CYS A 309 -15.98 -0.29 -14.27
N VAL A 310 -15.31 -0.03 -15.40
CA VAL A 310 -15.08 1.33 -15.91
C VAL A 310 -16.39 1.88 -16.49
N PRO A 311 -16.86 3.06 -16.07
CA PRO A 311 -18.10 3.66 -16.56
C PRO A 311 -18.06 4.00 -18.05
N SER A 312 -19.21 4.39 -18.59
CA SER A 312 -19.26 5.04 -19.91
C SER A 312 -18.60 6.43 -19.86
N LYS A 313 -18.18 6.96 -21.01
CA LYS A 313 -17.60 8.31 -21.08
C LYS A 313 -18.52 9.37 -20.51
N LYS A 314 -19.79 9.32 -20.87
CA LYS A 314 -20.82 10.24 -20.37
C LYS A 314 -20.93 10.19 -18.85
N GLU A 315 -21.08 9.01 -18.29
CA GLU A 315 -21.22 8.80 -16.83
C GLU A 315 -19.97 9.28 -16.08
N ALA A 316 -18.76 9.00 -16.59
CA ALA A 316 -17.52 9.44 -15.96
C ALA A 316 -17.40 10.98 -15.89
N ILE A 317 -17.81 11.68 -16.95
CA ILE A 317 -17.78 13.15 -17.00
C ILE A 317 -18.84 13.75 -16.08
N GLU A 318 -20.05 13.17 -16.02
CA GLU A 318 -21.08 13.55 -15.06
C GLU A 318 -20.59 13.35 -13.61
N ASN A 319 -19.91 12.23 -13.35
CA ASN A 319 -19.29 11.96 -12.04
C ASN A 319 -18.17 12.96 -11.73
N TYR A 320 -17.32 13.28 -12.70
CA TYR A 320 -16.24 14.26 -12.53
C TYR A 320 -16.77 15.66 -12.19
N ALA A 321 -17.85 16.10 -12.82
CA ALA A 321 -18.45 17.41 -12.54
C ALA A 321 -18.87 17.57 -11.07
N VAL A 322 -19.23 16.47 -10.40
CA VAL A 322 -19.73 16.48 -9.02
C VAL A 322 -18.66 16.07 -8.01
N LEU A 323 -17.95 14.97 -8.28
CA LEU A 323 -17.00 14.31 -7.39
C LEU A 323 -15.53 14.70 -7.68
N GLY A 324 -15.29 15.48 -8.72
CA GLY A 324 -13.98 15.93 -9.19
C GLY A 324 -13.03 14.81 -9.64
N GLY A 325 -11.75 15.16 -9.76
CA GLY A 325 -10.72 14.33 -10.39
C GLY A 325 -10.21 13.10 -9.63
N VAL A 326 -10.96 12.52 -8.69
CA VAL A 326 -10.51 11.30 -8.00
C VAL A 326 -10.82 10.07 -8.84
N ALA A 327 -9.80 9.42 -9.40
CA ALA A 327 -9.96 8.27 -10.30
C ALA A 327 -10.92 7.19 -9.78
N ARG A 328 -10.80 6.77 -8.53
CA ARG A 328 -11.70 5.74 -7.96
C ARG A 328 -13.16 6.20 -7.87
N HIS A 329 -13.43 7.50 -7.88
CA HIS A 329 -14.78 8.06 -7.81
C HIS A 329 -15.40 8.21 -9.20
N VAL A 330 -14.58 8.41 -10.23
CA VAL A 330 -15.05 8.74 -11.59
C VAL A 330 -14.83 7.64 -12.61
N LEU A 331 -13.87 6.73 -12.39
CA LEU A 331 -13.50 5.62 -13.29
C LEU A 331 -13.90 4.24 -12.74
N CYS A 332 -14.66 4.18 -11.64
CA CYS A 332 -15.10 2.92 -11.03
C CYS A 332 -16.58 3.00 -10.62
N SER A 333 -17.46 2.45 -11.47
CA SER A 333 -18.92 2.54 -11.27
C SER A 333 -19.38 1.91 -9.96
N SER A 334 -18.71 0.86 -9.49
CA SER A 334 -19.07 0.18 -8.24
C SER A 334 -18.87 1.03 -6.99
N ASN A 335 -18.02 2.06 -7.05
CA ASN A 335 -17.76 2.97 -5.92
C ASN A 335 -18.52 4.30 -6.04
N THR A 336 -18.90 4.70 -7.25
CA THR A 336 -19.46 6.03 -7.55
C THR A 336 -20.71 6.33 -6.71
N GLY A 337 -21.68 5.41 -6.68
CA GLY A 337 -22.95 5.63 -5.98
C GLY A 337 -22.78 5.88 -4.48
N ALA A 338 -21.88 5.13 -3.82
CA ALA A 338 -21.57 5.34 -2.42
C ALA A 338 -20.95 6.72 -2.17
N ARG A 339 -20.04 7.17 -3.05
CA ARG A 339 -19.37 8.47 -2.94
C ARG A 339 -20.30 9.65 -3.16
N LEU A 340 -21.27 9.53 -4.07
CA LEU A 340 -22.32 10.55 -4.22
C LEU A 340 -23.18 10.68 -2.96
N THR A 341 -23.49 9.57 -2.30
CA THR A 341 -24.23 9.58 -1.03
C THR A 341 -23.40 10.23 0.07
N GLU A 342 -22.13 9.83 0.23
CA GLU A 342 -21.20 10.44 1.19
C GLU A 342 -21.05 11.95 0.95
N LEU A 343 -20.97 12.39 -0.31
CA LEU A 343 -20.94 13.81 -0.65
C LEU A 343 -22.20 14.54 -0.18
N ARG A 344 -23.39 14.02 -0.48
CA ARG A 344 -24.66 14.64 -0.08
C ARG A 344 -24.78 14.75 1.44
N GLU A 345 -24.37 13.71 2.15
CA GLU A 345 -24.33 13.70 3.61
C GLU A 345 -23.30 14.69 4.18
N ALA A 346 -22.16 14.86 3.51
CA ALA A 346 -21.15 15.81 3.91
C ALA A 346 -21.66 17.25 3.68
N LEU A 347 -22.26 17.53 2.52
CA LEU A 347 -22.84 18.83 2.18
C LEU A 347 -23.98 19.22 3.13
N SER A 348 -24.81 18.27 3.59
CA SER A 348 -25.89 18.58 4.55
C SER A 348 -25.38 18.96 5.94
N LYS A 349 -24.13 18.62 6.26
CA LYS A 349 -23.45 18.94 7.52
C LYS A 349 -22.52 20.16 7.40
N ILE A 350 -22.42 20.77 6.21
CA ILE A 350 -21.57 21.94 6.01
C ILE A 350 -22.15 23.14 6.77
N ASP A 351 -21.40 23.56 7.77
CA ASP A 351 -21.53 24.85 8.43
C ASP A 351 -20.17 25.55 8.50
N VAL A 352 -20.14 26.80 8.98
CA VAL A 352 -18.89 27.55 9.07
C VAL A 352 -17.87 26.89 10.00
N ALA A 353 -18.30 26.21 11.07
CA ALA A 353 -17.36 25.53 11.95
C ALA A 353 -16.70 24.34 11.25
N TYR A 354 -17.46 23.60 10.45
CA TYR A 354 -16.99 22.52 9.59
C TYR A 354 -16.02 23.04 8.52
N CYS A 355 -16.36 24.15 7.84
CA CYS A 355 -15.48 24.78 6.86
C CYS A 355 -14.18 25.31 7.49
N LEU A 356 -14.24 25.90 8.69
CA LEU A 356 -13.05 26.36 9.40
C LEU A 356 -12.12 25.21 9.81
N LYS A 357 -12.68 24.04 10.17
CA LYS A 357 -11.88 22.82 10.37
C LYS A 357 -11.20 22.37 9.08
N MET A 358 -11.88 22.45 7.94
CA MET A 358 -11.29 22.21 6.61
C MET A 358 -10.16 23.17 6.26
N LEU A 359 -10.28 24.46 6.61
CA LEU A 359 -9.29 25.48 6.28
C LEU A 359 -8.09 25.51 7.24
N LYS A 360 -8.25 25.14 8.51
CA LYS A 360 -7.18 25.12 9.52
C LYS A 360 -6.17 23.98 9.34
N ASN A 361 -6.30 23.20 8.28
CA ASN A 361 -5.54 21.98 8.07
C ASN A 361 -5.65 20.97 9.23
N ASP A 362 -6.70 21.08 10.06
CA ASP A 362 -7.03 20.13 11.12
C ASP A 362 -7.75 18.92 10.50
N PHE A 363 -7.08 18.33 9.50
CA PHE A 363 -7.63 17.40 8.53
C PHE A 363 -7.90 16.01 9.12
N ASP A 364 -7.30 15.70 10.27
CA ASP A 364 -7.56 14.47 11.03
C ASP A 364 -8.97 14.47 11.63
N ALA A 365 -9.57 15.64 11.86
CA ALA A 365 -10.92 15.79 12.38
C ALA A 365 -12.03 15.56 11.32
N LEU A 366 -11.69 15.47 10.02
CA LEU A 366 -12.69 15.42 8.94
C LEU A 366 -13.09 14.02 8.49
N SER A 367 -12.39 12.97 8.93
CA SER A 367 -12.71 11.55 8.65
C SER A 367 -13.10 11.29 7.17
N ASN A 368 -13.85 10.21 6.91
CA ASN A 368 -14.12 9.58 5.60
C ASN A 368 -14.81 10.46 4.52
N THR A 369 -14.98 11.77 4.74
CA THR A 369 -15.65 12.69 3.79
C THR A 369 -14.68 13.66 3.11
N ARG A 370 -13.40 13.64 3.50
CA ARG A 370 -12.39 14.56 2.96
C ARG A 370 -12.23 14.43 1.45
N ASP A 371 -12.15 13.20 0.96
CA ASP A 371 -11.88 12.87 -0.44
C ASP A 371 -13.04 13.16 -1.39
N VAL A 372 -14.24 13.46 -0.87
CA VAL A 372 -15.39 13.94 -1.67
C VAL A 372 -15.59 15.46 -1.61
N LEU A 373 -14.94 16.16 -0.66
CA LEU A 373 -15.06 17.62 -0.51
C LEU A 373 -13.83 18.39 -1.00
N VAL A 374 -12.63 17.92 -0.67
CA VAL A 374 -11.37 18.62 -0.92
C VAL A 374 -10.35 17.65 -1.47
N HIS A 375 -9.76 18.04 -2.58
CA HIS A 375 -8.73 17.28 -3.25
C HIS A 375 -7.37 17.92 -3.06
N MET A 376 -6.38 17.07 -2.89
CA MET A 376 -4.99 17.45 -3.00
C MET A 376 -4.58 17.55 -4.46
N THR A 377 -3.84 18.58 -4.79
CA THR A 377 -3.25 18.78 -6.11
C THR A 377 -1.81 19.27 -5.98
N CYS A 378 -1.07 19.26 -7.08
CA CYS A 378 0.26 19.87 -7.17
C CYS A 378 0.13 21.39 -7.22
N GLY A 379 1.10 22.10 -6.63
CA GLY A 379 1.22 23.55 -6.77
C GLY A 379 1.66 23.99 -8.17
N PRO A 380 1.74 25.30 -8.43
CA PRO A 380 2.28 25.83 -9.67
C PRO A 380 3.69 25.27 -9.90
N ASN A 381 4.12 25.16 -11.16
CA ASN A 381 5.47 24.74 -11.51
C ASN A 381 6.48 25.62 -10.77
N THR A 382 7.04 25.10 -9.68
CA THR A 382 8.06 25.80 -8.91
C THR A 382 9.43 25.50 -9.50
N VAL A 383 10.33 26.46 -9.40
CA VAL A 383 11.75 26.29 -9.72
C VAL A 383 12.38 25.49 -8.58
N GLY A 384 12.16 24.19 -8.59
CA GLY A 384 12.67 23.27 -7.58
C GLY A 384 13.03 21.92 -8.19
N PRO A 385 13.86 21.11 -7.51
CA PRO A 385 14.38 19.84 -8.04
C PRO A 385 13.28 18.80 -8.36
N HIS A 386 12.07 19.00 -7.84
CA HIS A 386 10.92 18.09 -8.03
C HIS A 386 9.76 18.76 -8.79
N GLY A 387 9.99 19.94 -9.38
CA GLY A 387 8.99 20.70 -10.14
C GLY A 387 7.66 20.91 -9.39
N LYS A 388 6.53 20.73 -10.09
CA LYS A 388 5.18 20.83 -9.50
C LYS A 388 4.92 19.79 -8.39
N TYR A 389 5.60 18.64 -8.42
CA TYR A 389 5.34 17.51 -7.51
C TYR A 389 5.88 17.69 -6.10
N GLY A 390 6.78 18.66 -5.87
CA GLY A 390 7.31 18.97 -4.53
C GLY A 390 6.41 19.87 -3.69
N THR A 391 5.32 20.41 -4.26
CA THR A 391 4.44 21.35 -3.56
C THR A 391 2.99 20.87 -3.56
N ARG A 392 2.33 21.00 -2.40
CA ARG A 392 0.93 20.62 -2.22
C ARG A 392 0.02 21.83 -2.25
N GLN A 393 -1.11 21.69 -2.92
CA GLN A 393 -2.25 22.58 -2.83
C GLN A 393 -3.54 21.79 -2.55
N PHE A 394 -4.57 22.49 -2.12
CA PHE A 394 -5.91 21.95 -1.95
C PHE A 394 -6.89 22.71 -2.84
N LYS A 395 -7.76 21.96 -3.53
CA LYS A 395 -8.90 22.51 -4.27
C LYS A 395 -10.18 21.83 -3.82
N PHE A 396 -11.32 22.52 -3.89
CA PHE A 396 -12.61 21.87 -3.71
C PHE A 396 -12.82 20.80 -4.78
N ALA A 397 -13.55 19.73 -4.44
CA ALA A 397 -13.80 18.62 -5.34
C ALA A 397 -14.52 19.08 -6.61
N SER A 398 -15.47 20.00 -6.48
CA SER A 398 -16.24 20.56 -7.59
C SER A 398 -16.66 22.01 -7.33
N SER A 399 -17.15 22.67 -8.38
CA SER A 399 -17.78 24.00 -8.30
C SER A 399 -19.02 24.00 -7.41
N GLU A 400 -19.78 22.91 -7.39
CA GLU A 400 -20.93 22.73 -6.51
C GLU A 400 -20.48 22.76 -5.04
N VAL A 401 -19.47 21.96 -4.66
CA VAL A 401 -18.91 21.96 -3.30
C VAL A 401 -18.44 23.36 -2.91
N LYS A 402 -17.69 24.04 -3.80
CA LYS A 402 -17.24 25.41 -3.57
C LYS A 402 -18.41 26.35 -3.29
N SER A 403 -19.48 26.27 -4.07
CA SER A 403 -20.63 27.16 -3.96
C SER A 403 -21.41 26.92 -2.66
N GLN A 404 -21.60 25.66 -2.26
CA GLN A 404 -22.24 25.31 -0.99
C GLN A 404 -21.43 25.77 0.23
N VAL A 405 -20.10 25.66 0.17
CA VAL A 405 -19.20 26.17 1.20
C VAL A 405 -19.31 27.69 1.32
N ILE A 406 -19.26 28.42 0.19
CA ILE A 406 -19.41 29.89 0.19
C ILE A 406 -20.76 30.31 0.77
N ALA A 407 -21.86 29.68 0.31
CA ALA A 407 -23.20 29.97 0.82
C ALA A 407 -23.33 29.72 2.33
N ALA A 408 -22.62 28.73 2.88
CA ALA A 408 -22.59 28.49 4.31
C ALA A 408 -21.88 29.62 5.09
N PHE A 409 -20.81 30.21 4.54
CA PHE A 409 -20.17 31.40 5.11
C PHE A 409 -21.09 32.63 5.06
N ASP A 410 -21.72 32.89 3.91
CA ASP A 410 -22.59 34.07 3.73
C ASP A 410 -23.79 34.05 4.69
N ARG A 411 -24.40 32.88 4.90
CA ARG A 411 -25.50 32.71 5.88
C ARG A 411 -25.11 33.14 7.29
N ARG A 412 -23.86 32.95 7.71
CA ARG A 412 -23.40 33.34 9.06
C ARG A 412 -23.14 34.83 9.17
N TRP A 413 -22.65 35.47 8.10
CA TRP A 413 -22.36 36.91 8.09
C TRP A 413 -23.61 37.78 7.92
N ASN A 414 -24.68 37.24 7.32
CA ASN A 414 -25.98 37.93 7.27
C ASN A 414 -26.81 37.79 8.55
N ILE A 415 -26.29 37.13 9.59
CA ILE A 415 -26.94 36.98 10.92
C ILE A 415 -26.22 37.82 12.00
N SER A 416 -25.10 38.47 11.65
CA SER A 416 -24.41 39.47 12.48
C SER A 416 -24.74 40.89 12.04
#